data_AF-A0A0U1DPC7-F1
#
_entry.id   AF-A0A0U1DPC7-F1
#
_cell.length_a   1.000
_cell.length_b   1.000
_cell.length_c   1.000
_cell.angle_alpha   90.00
_cell.angle_beta   90.00
_cell.angle_gamma   90.00
#
_symmetry.space_group_name_H-M   'P 1'
#
loop_
_entity.id
_entity.type
_entity.pdbx_description
1 polymer ?
#
loop_
_entity_poly.entity_id
_entity_poly.type
_entity_poly.pdbx_seq_one_letter_code
_entity_poly.pdbx_strand_id
1 'polypeptide(L)' 'MAFADYQNELYDQSLHGNQPQYPIRFEELEAKASAAMTPKVLQYVAGGAGDEHTQRANCEAFKRWGCGRRPTCR' A
#
# COMPACT_ATOMS: atom_id res chain seq x y z
N MET A 1 -12.10 -4.93 -18.43
CA MET A 1 -11.34 -3.94 -17.64
C MET A 1 -10.18 -4.66 -17.00
N ALA A 2 -8.96 -4.15 -17.22
CA ALA A 2 -7.76 -4.63 -16.54
C ALA A 2 -7.59 -3.86 -15.23
N PHE A 3 -7.02 -4.48 -14.19
CA PHE A 3 -6.77 -3.80 -12.91
C PHE A 3 -5.89 -2.54 -13.06
N ALA A 4 -5.05 -2.49 -14.10
CA ALA A 4 -4.18 -1.36 -14.39
C ALA A 4 -4.93 -0.13 -14.95
N ASP A 5 -6.20 -0.25 -15.36
CA ASP A 5 -6.95 0.86 -15.94
C ASP A 5 -7.23 1.98 -14.90
N TYR A 6 -7.26 1.64 -13.60
CA TYR A 6 -7.50 2.60 -12.50
C TYR A 6 -6.47 3.73 -12.45
N GLN A 7 -5.22 3.47 -12.86
CA GLN A 7 -4.20 4.52 -12.91
C GLN A 7 -4.56 5.62 -13.91
N ASN A 8 -5.22 5.27 -15.02
CA ASN A 8 -5.59 6.22 -16.06
C ASN A 8 -6.68 7.18 -15.55
N GLU A 9 -7.64 6.66 -14.79
CA GLU A 9 -8.70 7.46 -14.15
C GLU A 9 -8.09 8.50 -13.18
N LEU A 10 -7.11 8.08 -12.36
CA LEU A 10 -6.43 8.99 -11.43
C LEU A 10 -5.60 10.06 -12.15
N TYR A 11 -4.94 9.69 -13.26
CA TYR A 11 -4.21 10.64 -14.10
C TYR A 11 -5.14 11.68 -14.75
N ASP A 12 -6.26 11.22 -15.32
CA ASP A 12 -7.26 12.09 -15.95
C ASP A 12 -7.85 13.08 -14.93
N GLN A 13 -8.24 12.59 -13.74
CA GLN A 13 -8.69 13.44 -12.64
C GLN A 13 -7.65 14.50 -12.25
N SER A 14 -6.37 14.12 -12.19
CA SER A 14 -5.28 15.04 -11.86
C SER A 14 -5.08 16.14 -12.91
N LEU A 15 -5.29 15.84 -14.20
CA LEU A 15 -5.28 16.85 -15.27
C LEU A 15 -6.40 17.87 -15.13
N HIS A 16 -7.54 17.45 -14.59
CA HIS A 16 -8.66 18.31 -14.25
C HIS A 16 -8.52 18.99 -12.88
N GLY A 17 -7.35 18.88 -12.24
CA GLY A 17 -7.05 19.51 -10.94
C GLY A 17 -7.59 18.76 -9.73
N ASN A 18 -8.18 17.57 -9.92
CA ASN A 18 -8.70 16.75 -8.85
C ASN A 18 -7.60 15.82 -8.33
N GLN A 19 -7.12 16.08 -7.12
CA GLN A 19 -6.14 15.22 -6.46
C GLN A 19 -6.83 14.02 -5.80
N PRO A 20 -6.19 12.83 -5.79
CA PRO A 20 -6.71 11.67 -5.08
C PRO A 20 -6.94 11.97 -3.60
N GLN A 21 -8.09 11.54 -3.07
CA GLN A 21 -8.45 11.76 -1.67
C GLN A 21 -7.51 11.03 -0.68
N TYR A 22 -6.92 9.92 -1.13
CA TYR A 22 -6.07 9.04 -0.33
C TYR A 22 -4.66 8.94 -0.90
N PRO A 23 -3.64 8.72 -0.05
CA PRO A 23 -2.27 8.49 -0.51
C PRO A 23 -2.16 7.23 -1.38
N ILE A 24 -1.23 7.25 -2.34
CA ILE A 24 -0.97 6.12 -3.25
C ILE A 24 0.13 5.20 -2.69
N ARG A 25 0.85 5.66 -1.66
CA ARG A 25 1.90 4.90 -0.97
C ARG A 25 1.36 4.31 0.33
N PHE A 26 1.75 3.07 0.61
CA PHE A 26 1.32 2.39 1.84
C PHE A 26 1.79 3.11 3.09
N GLU A 27 3.03 3.60 3.11
CA GLU A 27 3.61 4.26 4.30
C GLU A 27 2.86 5.55 4.66
N GLU A 28 2.43 6.29 3.64
CA GLU A 28 1.64 7.52 3.82
C GLU A 28 0.22 7.21 4.27
N LEU A 29 -0.37 6.12 3.76
CA LEU A 29 -1.69 5.65 4.17
C LEU A 29 -1.68 5.21 5.65
N GLU A 30 -0.67 4.44 6.07
CA GLU A 30 -0.48 4.00 7.45
C GLU A 30 -0.36 5.20 8.41
N ALA A 31 0.45 6.21 8.04
CA ALA A 31 0.60 7.43 8.83
C ALA A 31 -0.72 8.21 8.94
N LYS A 32 -1.44 8.39 7.82
CA LYS A 32 -2.74 9.10 7.79
C LYS A 32 -3.80 8.35 8.59
N ALA A 33 -3.85 7.03 8.50
CA ALA A 33 -4.78 6.19 9.23
C ALA A 33 -4.50 6.20 10.74
N SER A 34 -3.22 6.11 11.13
CA SER A 34 -2.79 6.15 12.53
C SER A 34 -3.16 7.47 13.21
N ALA A 35 -3.04 8.60 12.48
CA ALA A 35 -3.43 9.91 12.98
C ALA A 35 -4.96 10.10 13.09
N ALA A 36 -5.75 9.38 12.29
CA ALA A 36 -7.21 9.49 12.28
C ALA A 36 -7.90 8.59 13.32
N MET A 37 -7.23 7.57 13.85
CA MET A 37 -7.80 6.59 14.78
C MET A 37 -7.64 7.00 16.25
N THR A 38 -8.58 6.56 17.09
CA THR A 38 -8.38 6.62 18.55
C THR A 38 -7.28 5.64 18.98
N PRO A 39 -6.56 5.91 20.09
CA PRO A 39 -5.48 5.05 20.55
C PRO A 39 -5.89 3.57 20.73
N LYS A 40 -7.09 3.32 21.24
CA LYS A 40 -7.61 1.95 21.44
C LYS A 40 -7.82 1.20 20.13
N VAL A 41 -8.37 1.88 19.12
CA VAL A 41 -8.60 1.27 17.80
C VAL A 41 -7.26 1.03 17.10
N LEU A 42 -6.35 2.00 17.16
CA LEU A 42 -5.02 1.87 16.58
C LEU A 42 -4.26 0.67 17.16
N GLN A 43 -4.25 0.53 18.49
CA GLN A 43 -3.61 -0.62 19.16
C GLN A 43 -4.20 -1.96 18.71
N TYR A 44 -5.51 -2.03 18.49
CA TYR A 44 -6.16 -3.27 18.07
C TYR A 44 -5.88 -3.61 16.60
N VAL A 45 -5.83 -2.61 15.73
CA VAL A 45 -5.66 -2.81 14.27
C VAL A 45 -4.20 -3.01 13.89
N ALA A 46 -3.29 -2.22 14.46
CA ALA A 46 -1.86 -2.27 14.13
C ALA A 46 -1.08 -3.30 14.97
N GLY A 47 -1.60 -3.64 16.14
CA GLY A 47 -0.92 -4.53 17.09
C GLY A 47 -0.81 -5.96 16.59
N GLY A 48 0.40 -6.52 16.72
CA GLY A 48 0.70 -7.92 16.44
C GLY A 48 0.79 -8.78 17.70
N ALA A 49 1.01 -10.09 17.52
CA ALA A 49 1.26 -10.98 18.65
C ALA A 49 2.69 -10.81 19.20
N GLY A 50 2.84 -10.79 20.52
CA GLY A 50 4.14 -10.76 21.20
C GLY A 50 4.93 -9.47 20.92
N ASP A 51 6.17 -9.62 20.47
CA ASP A 51 7.05 -8.51 20.04
C ASP A 51 6.83 -8.09 18.57
N GLU A 52 5.79 -8.64 17.94
CA GLU A 52 5.39 -8.41 16.54
C GLU A 52 6.47 -8.83 15.51
N HIS A 53 7.43 -9.66 15.92
CA HIS A 53 8.50 -10.13 15.04
C HIS A 53 7.95 -10.80 13.77
N THR A 54 6.98 -11.70 13.93
CA THR A 54 6.36 -12.42 12.81
C THR A 54 5.66 -11.48 11.84
N GLN A 55 4.97 -10.45 12.35
CA GLN A 55 4.30 -9.45 11.52
C GLN A 55 5.30 -8.70 10.62
N ARG A 56 6.40 -8.21 11.19
CA ARG A 56 7.47 -7.56 10.42
C ARG A 56 8.14 -8.53 9.44
N ALA A 57 8.40 -9.76 9.88
CA ALA A 57 9.03 -10.79 9.05
C ALA A 57 8.20 -11.13 7.80
N ASN A 58 6.86 -11.10 7.88
CA ASN A 58 5.98 -11.32 6.74
C ASN A 58 6.18 -10.25 5.65
N CYS A 59 6.26 -8.97 6.01
CA CYS A 59 6.52 -7.89 5.05
C CYS A 59 7.91 -8.00 4.43
N GLU A 60 8.93 -8.27 5.26
CA GLU A 60 10.32 -8.43 4.79
C GLU A 60 10.51 -9.65 3.87
N ALA A 61 9.68 -10.68 3.99
CA ALA A 61 9.76 -11.87 3.15
C ALA A 61 9.59 -11.55 1.65
N PHE A 62 8.76 -10.57 1.29
CA PHE A 62 8.56 -10.18 -0.11
C PHE A 62 9.82 -9.59 -0.75
N LYS A 63 10.69 -8.95 0.02
CA LYS A 63 11.95 -8.36 -0.49
C LYS A 63 12.96 -9.41 -0.96
N ARG A 64 12.75 -10.68 -0.61
CA ARG A 64 13.64 -11.80 -0.97
C ARG A 64 13.40 -12.32 -2.38
N TRP A 65 12.29 -11.93 -3.01
CA TRP A 65 11.86 -12.47 -4.31
C TRP A 65 11.83 -11.37 -5.37
N GLY A 66 12.42 -11.66 -6.53
CA GLY A 66 12.33 -10.80 -7.72
C GLY A 66 11.48 -11.48 -8.79
N CYS A 67 10.50 -10.75 -9.34
CA CYS A 67 9.79 -11.21 -10.53
C CYS A 67 10.62 -10.86 -11.78
N GLY A 68 11.27 -11.87 -12.37
CA GLY A 68 12.07 -11.69 -13.58
C GLY A 68 11.19 -11.43 -14.80
N ARG A 69 11.59 -10.47 -15.65
CA ARG A 69 10.93 -10.24 -16.94
C ARG A 69 11.19 -11.43 -17.85
N ARG A 70 10.13 -12.10 -18.32
CA ARG A 70 10.26 -13.05 -19.42
C ARG A 70 10.33 -12.27 -20.74
N PRO A 71 11.44 -12.35 -21.50
CA PRO A 71 11.49 -11.75 -22.82
C PRO A 71 10.57 -12.49 -23.77
N THR A 72 9.97 -11.75 -24.71
CA THR A 72 9.19 -12.33 -25.81
C THR A 72 10.13 -13.09 -26.74
N CYS A 73 9.80 -14.35 -27.07
CA CYS A 73 10.46 -15.02 -28.21
C CYS A 73 10.13 -14.22 -29.48
N ARG A 74 11.18 -13.85 -30.21
CA ARG A 74 11.04 -13.34 -31.57
C ARG A 74 10.79 -14.51 -32.51
#